data_AF-A0A3M0NQK4-F1
#
_entry.id   AF-A0A3M0NQK4-F1
#
_cell.length_a   1.000
_cell.length_b   1.000
_cell.length_c   1.000
_cell.angle_alpha   90.00
_cell.angle_beta   90.00
_cell.angle_gamma   90.00
#
_symmetry.space_group_name_H-M   'P 1'
#
loop_
_entity.id
_entity.type
_entity.pdbx_description
1 polymer ?
#
loop_
_entity_poly.entity_id
_entity_poly.type
_entity_poly.pdbx_seq_one_letter_code
_entity_poly.pdbx_strand_id
1 'polypeptide(L)'
;MTTNALGIYEKALPQNLSWRETFELTHDLGFNFLEFSIDESDQRLARLDWTRQQRQEFHDLMWATKTRINNLMLSGHRRFPLGSADPQIRQQALTMMQKAI
;
A
#
# COMPACT_ATOMS: atom_id res chain seq x y z
N MET A 1 -25.08 1.74 -8.24
CA MET A 1 -24.31 0.48 -8.09
C MET A 1 -23.12 0.57 -9.02
N THR A 2 -21.90 0.39 -8.52
CA THR A 2 -20.70 0.35 -9.37
C THR A 2 -20.67 -1.00 -10.08
N THR A 3 -20.93 -1.01 -11.39
CA THR A 3 -21.04 -2.25 -12.17
C THR A 3 -19.68 -2.93 -12.33
N ASN A 4 -18.60 -2.15 -12.40
CA ASN A 4 -17.23 -2.65 -12.54
C ASN A 4 -16.32 -2.05 -11.45
N ALA A 5 -15.43 -2.86 -10.89
CA ALA A 5 -14.35 -2.38 -10.02
C ALA A 5 -13.25 -1.74 -10.87
N LEU A 6 -12.92 -0.47 -10.60
CA LEU A 6 -11.89 0.28 -11.28
C LEU A 6 -11.08 1.02 -10.21
N GLY A 7 -9.81 0.66 -10.12
CA GLY A 7 -8.90 1.21 -9.12
C GLY A 7 -7.89 2.18 -9.72
N ILE A 8 -7.34 3.03 -8.87
CA ILE A 8 -6.20 3.88 -9.18
C ILE A 8 -4.99 3.44 -8.36
N TYR A 9 -3.80 3.50 -8.95
CA TYR A 9 -2.56 3.19 -8.24
C TYR A 9 -2.13 4.37 -7.36
N GLU A 10 -1.68 4.10 -6.12
CA GLU A 10 -1.25 5.13 -5.17
C GLU A 10 -0.29 6.16 -5.79
N LYS A 11 0.67 5.71 -6.62
CA LYS A 11 1.69 6.60 -7.19
C LYS A 11 1.18 7.48 -8.34
N ALA A 12 -0.09 7.35 -8.74
CA ALA A 12 -0.74 8.27 -9.65
C ALA A 12 -1.40 9.47 -8.94
N LEU A 13 -1.44 9.45 -7.60
CA LEU A 13 -2.00 10.53 -6.78
C LEU A 13 -0.88 11.42 -6.17
N PRO A 14 -1.19 12.67 -5.78
CA PRO A 14 -0.22 13.55 -5.13
C PRO A 14 0.28 12.97 -3.80
N GLN A 15 1.58 13.09 -3.52
CA GLN A 15 2.23 12.47 -2.36
C GLN A 15 2.15 13.32 -1.08
N ASN A 16 1.73 14.58 -1.20
CA ASN A 16 1.63 15.54 -0.09
C ASN A 16 0.24 15.57 0.57
N LEU A 17 -0.61 14.60 0.27
CA LEU A 17 -1.94 14.45 0.84
C LEU A 17 -1.91 13.52 2.06
N SER A 18 -2.80 13.77 3.02
CA SER A 18 -3.17 12.79 4.04
C SER A 18 -3.86 11.58 3.39
N TRP A 19 -3.95 10.47 4.12
CA TRP A 19 -4.70 9.30 3.65
C TRP A 19 -6.19 9.59 3.43
N ARG A 20 -6.78 10.45 4.26
CA ARG A 20 -8.17 10.89 4.08
C ARG A 20 -8.36 11.62 2.75
N GLU A 21 -7.54 12.63 2.48
CA GLU A 21 -7.60 13.41 1.23
C GLU A 21 -7.32 12.50 0.02
N THR A 22 -6.39 11.55 0.15
CA THR A 22 -6.08 10.57 -0.91
C THR A 22 -7.28 9.68 -1.25
N PHE A 23 -8.00 9.21 -0.22
CA PHE A 23 -9.20 8.37 -0.38
C PHE A 23 -10.38 9.16 -0.94
N GLU A 24 -10.61 10.38 -0.46
CA GLU A 24 -11.64 11.28 -1.00
C GLU A 24 -11.37 11.60 -2.47
N LEU A 25 -10.12 11.95 -2.82
CA LEU A 25 -9.70 12.20 -4.21
C LEU A 25 -9.87 10.97 -5.11
N THR A 26 -9.66 9.76 -4.57
CA THR A 26 -9.89 8.50 -5.32
C THR A 26 -11.33 8.43 -5.83
N HIS A 27 -12.30 8.83 -5.00
CA HIS A 27 -13.70 8.86 -5.38
C HIS A 27 -14.06 10.04 -6.28
N ASP A 28 -13.50 11.22 -6.03
CA ASP A 28 -13.73 12.41 -6.87
C ASP A 28 -13.26 12.18 -8.32
N LEU A 29 -12.21 11.39 -8.51
CA LEU A 29 -11.70 10.97 -9.82
C LEU A 29 -12.51 9.82 -10.46
N GLY A 30 -13.56 9.31 -9.80
CA GLY A 30 -14.42 8.25 -10.30
C GLY A 30 -13.91 6.82 -10.11
N PHE A 31 -12.83 6.62 -9.34
CA PHE A 31 -12.34 5.30 -8.97
C PHE A 31 -13.04 4.78 -7.70
N ASN A 32 -13.01 3.45 -7.52
CA ASN A 32 -13.72 2.79 -6.42
C ASN A 32 -12.81 1.97 -5.49
N PHE A 33 -11.53 1.84 -5.81
CA PHE A 33 -10.51 1.37 -4.87
C PHE A 33 -9.14 1.97 -5.18
N LEU A 34 -8.24 1.90 -4.22
CA LEU A 34 -6.86 2.31 -4.36
C LEU A 34 -5.96 1.06 -4.30
N GLU A 35 -4.98 0.96 -5.18
CA GLU A 35 -3.91 -0.03 -5.09
C GLU A 35 -2.76 0.52 -4.23
N PHE A 36 -2.47 -0.16 -3.12
CA PHE A 36 -1.52 0.29 -2.10
C PHE A 36 -0.08 -0.09 -2.48
N SER A 37 0.87 0.84 -2.31
CA SER A 37 2.26 0.59 -2.68
C SER A 37 3.16 0.31 -1.48
N ILE A 38 3.95 -0.76 -1.55
CA ILE A 38 5.14 -0.93 -0.71
C ILE A 38 6.32 -1.09 -1.68
N ASP A 39 6.92 0.05 -2.04
CA ASP A 39 8.00 0.14 -3.03
C ASP A 39 9.38 0.11 -2.36
N GLU A 40 10.44 0.43 -3.09
CA GLU A 40 11.83 0.37 -2.63
C GLU A 40 12.22 1.50 -1.68
N SER A 41 11.39 2.54 -1.57
CA SER A 41 11.64 3.69 -0.71
C SER A 41 11.48 3.33 0.76
N ASP A 42 12.38 3.83 1.61
CA ASP A 42 12.32 3.58 3.05
C ASP A 42 10.99 4.04 3.66
N GLN A 43 10.41 5.14 3.14
CA GLN A 43 9.12 5.66 3.57
C GLN A 43 7.98 4.65 3.36
N ARG A 44 7.91 3.98 2.19
CA ARG A 44 6.84 3.00 1.94
C ARG A 44 7.16 1.64 2.54
N LEU A 45 8.43 1.24 2.63
CA LEU A 45 8.84 0.02 3.34
C LEU A 45 8.49 0.07 4.82
N ALA A 46 8.61 1.24 5.46
CA ALA A 46 8.26 1.43 6.87
C ALA A 46 6.78 1.11 7.19
N ARG A 47 5.90 1.04 6.18
CA ARG A 47 4.50 0.64 6.35
C ARG A 47 4.35 -0.81 6.82
N LEU A 48 5.32 -1.67 6.51
CA LEU A 48 5.37 -3.06 6.99
C LEU A 48 5.58 -3.16 8.51
N ASP A 49 6.05 -2.07 9.11
CA ASP A 49 6.29 -1.94 10.54
C ASP A 49 5.24 -1.07 11.23
N TRP A 50 4.12 -0.78 10.56
CA TRP A 50 3.00 -0.07 11.17
C TRP A 50 2.51 -0.80 12.42
N THR A 51 2.33 -0.01 13.48
CA THR A 51 1.75 -0.50 14.72
C THR A 51 0.30 -0.94 14.50
N ARG A 52 -0.24 -1.71 15.43
CA ARG A 52 -1.67 -2.08 15.42
C ARG A 52 -2.56 -0.84 15.36
N GLN A 53 -2.21 0.23 16.07
CA GLN A 53 -2.98 1.48 16.07
C GLN A 53 -2.96 2.15 14.69
N GLN A 54 -1.79 2.27 14.06
CA GLN A 54 -1.67 2.87 12.71
C GLN A 54 -2.48 2.09 11.66
N ARG A 55 -2.43 0.75 11.73
CA ARG A 55 -3.24 -0.11 10.85
C ARG A 55 -4.74 0.07 11.11
N GLN A 56 -5.15 0.22 12.38
CA GLN A 56 -6.54 0.47 12.73
C GLN A 56 -7.02 1.82 12.21
N GLU A 57 -6.25 2.90 12.42
CA GLU A 57 -6.58 4.24 11.92
C GLU A 57 -6.73 4.26 10.40
N PHE A 58 -5.82 3.59 9.68
CA PHE A 58 -5.89 3.45 8.23
C PHE A 58 -7.15 2.69 7.78
N HIS A 59 -7.47 1.59 8.47
CA HIS A 59 -8.69 0.81 8.22
C HIS A 59 -9.97 1.61 8.52
N ASP A 60 -10.01 2.38 9.60
CA ASP A 60 -11.17 3.21 9.95
C ASP A 60 -11.39 4.31 8.91
N LEU A 61 -10.31 4.87 8.34
CA LEU A 61 -10.40 5.81 7.21
C LEU A 61 -10.99 5.16 5.96
N MET A 62 -10.63 3.91 5.64
CA MET A 62 -11.24 3.17 4.52
C MET A 62 -12.76 3.07 4.68
N TRP A 63 -13.24 2.76 5.89
CA TRP A 63 -14.69 2.72 6.18
C TRP A 63 -15.35 4.08 6.09
N ALA A 64 -14.74 5.11 6.69
CA ALA A 64 -15.30 6.46 6.73
C ALA A 64 -15.43 7.08 5.33
N THR A 65 -14.49 6.79 4.44
CA THR A 65 -14.45 7.32 3.06
C THR A 65 -15.13 6.41 2.04
N LYS A 66 -15.43 5.15 2.42
CA LYS A 66 -15.91 4.09 1.52
C LYS A 66 -14.89 3.69 0.44
N THR A 67 -13.61 4.01 0.64
CA THR A 67 -12.51 3.55 -0.21
C THR A 67 -12.06 2.16 0.21
N ARG A 68 -11.76 1.31 -0.76
CA ARG A 68 -11.19 -0.02 -0.52
C ARG A 68 -9.72 -0.06 -0.92
N ILE A 69 -8.97 -0.93 -0.25
CA ILE A 69 -7.65 -1.41 -0.68
C ILE A 69 -7.82 -2.88 -0.98
N ASN A 70 -7.83 -3.25 -2.26
CA ASN A 70 -8.06 -4.64 -2.68
C ASN A 70 -6.76 -5.39 -2.95
N ASN A 71 -5.68 -4.67 -3.20
CA ASN A 71 -4.39 -5.23 -3.56
C ASN A 71 -3.26 -4.34 -3.03
N LEU A 72 -2.08 -4.95 -2.94
CA LEU A 72 -0.85 -4.34 -2.47
C LEU A 72 0.26 -4.70 -3.45
N MET A 73 0.94 -3.68 -3.98
CA MET A 73 2.09 -3.86 -4.85
C MET A 73 3.38 -3.85 -4.02
N LEU A 74 3.93 -5.04 -3.75
CA LEU A 74 5.17 -5.24 -2.98
C LEU A 74 6.41 -5.14 -3.88
N SER A 75 6.56 -4.00 -4.57
CA SER A 75 7.70 -3.76 -5.46
C SER A 75 9.04 -3.57 -4.73
N GLY A 76 9.03 -3.48 -3.40
CA GLY A 76 10.22 -3.51 -2.56
C GLY A 76 11.14 -4.72 -2.81
N HIS A 77 10.61 -5.85 -3.31
CA HIS A 77 11.43 -7.00 -3.73
C HIS A 77 12.37 -6.70 -4.90
N ARG A 78 12.24 -5.57 -5.60
CA ARG A 78 13.27 -5.11 -6.54
C ARG A 78 14.57 -4.73 -5.83
N ARG A 79 14.47 -4.11 -4.65
CA ARG A 79 15.63 -3.75 -3.80
C ARG A 79 16.10 -4.93 -2.95
N PHE A 80 15.16 -5.77 -2.49
CA PHE A 80 15.44 -6.96 -1.68
C PHE A 80 14.91 -8.23 -2.38
N PRO A 81 15.59 -8.73 -3.43
CA PRO A 81 15.07 -9.84 -4.21
C PRO A 81 15.19 -11.18 -3.49
N LEU A 82 14.15 -12.02 -3.61
CA LEU A 82 14.13 -13.40 -3.10
C LEU A 82 15.22 -14.28 -3.74
N GLY A 83 15.63 -13.96 -4.97
CA GLY A 83 16.70 -14.66 -5.71
C GLY A 83 18.11 -14.11 -5.50
N SER A 84 18.33 -13.21 -4.54
CA SER A 84 19.67 -12.65 -4.29
C SER A 84 20.70 -13.75 -3.99
N ALA A 85 21.95 -13.62 -4.44
CA ALA A 85 23.04 -14.49 -4.03
C ALA A 85 23.45 -14.26 -2.55
N ASP A 86 23.20 -13.06 -2.04
CA ASP A 86 23.46 -12.71 -0.65
C ASP A 86 22.39 -13.29 0.28
N PRO A 87 22.75 -14.17 1.24
CA PRO A 87 21.80 -14.73 2.20
C PRO A 87 21.10 -13.71 3.08
N GLN A 88 21.75 -12.58 3.41
CA GLN A 88 21.15 -11.54 4.25
C GLN A 88 20.02 -10.82 3.51
N ILE A 89 20.23 -10.52 2.22
CA ILE A 89 19.19 -9.93 1.35
C ILE A 89 18.00 -10.88 1.20
N ARG A 90 18.24 -12.18 1.00
CA ARG A 90 17.14 -13.17 0.92
C ARG A 90 16.36 -13.24 2.23
N GLN A 91 17.04 -13.25 3.37
CA GLN A 91 16.39 -13.26 4.68
C GLN A 91 15.51 -12.02 4.87
N GLN A 92 16.01 -10.84 4.48
CA GLN A 92 15.23 -9.61 4.52
C GLN A 92 14.01 -9.66 3.59
N ALA A 93 14.15 -10.19 2.37
CA ALA A 93 13.06 -10.37 1.42
C ALA A 93 11.93 -11.27 1.95
N LEU A 94 12.30 -12.35 2.67
CA LEU A 94 11.35 -13.25 3.33
C LEU A 94 10.65 -12.58 4.51
N THR A 95 11.40 -11.85 5.36
CA THR A 95 10.80 -11.06 6.45
C THR A 95 9.84 -10.01 5.90
N MET A 96 10.19 -9.34 4.79
CA MET A 96 9.35 -8.36 4.12
C MET A 96 8.04 -8.98 3.62
N MET A 97 8.11 -10.16 2.99
CA MET A 97 6.93 -10.93 2.56
C MET A 97 6.04 -11.30 3.75
N GLN A 98 6.64 -11.80 4.83
CA GLN A 98 5.91 -12.22 6.03
C GLN A 98 5.19 -11.06 6.73
N LYS A 99 5.76 -9.85 6.71
CA LYS A 99 5.12 -8.64 7.27
C LYS A 99 3.98 -8.11 6.38
N ALA A 100 4.02 -8.38 5.08
CA ALA A 100 3.01 -7.94 4.13
C ALA A 100 1.74 -8.80 4.16
N ILE A 101 1.84 -10.03 4.68
CA ILE A 101 0.73 -10.98 4.93
C ILE A 101 0.12 -10.69 6.29
#